data_AF-A0A418M671-F1
#
_entry.id   AF-A0A418M671-F1
#
_cell.length_a   1.000
_cell.length_b   1.000
_cell.length_c   1.000
_cell.angle_alpha   90.00
_cell.angle_beta   90.00
_cell.angle_gamma   90.00
#
_symmetry.space_group_name_H-M   'P 1'
#
loop_
_entity.id
_entity.type
_entity.pdbx_description
1 polymer ?
#
loop_
_entity_poly.entity_id
_entity_poly.type
_entity_poly.pdbx_seq_one_letter_code
_entity_poly.pdbx_strand_id
1 'polypeptide(L)'
;MNKDWFILSVEKISSLINYYIFLFFVGLVLSLTALLYESYFHCFRVTISLASIVGGFGTALVGSSIFYLRKIYKASINKEMRQPSNEDEKIRELGMYTYFYARPMFAIGFSLLIHISLKSGVNIVTVKETQLEIGFIYLSMFLSFFAGFASGDILTYIETKSSEWATKTFKNS
;
A
#
# COMPACT_ATOMS: atom_id res chain seq x y z
N MET A 1 -9.18 4.66 -22.09
CA MET A 1 -9.46 4.58 -20.64
C MET A 1 -10.81 5.25 -20.41
N ASN A 2 -11.88 4.47 -20.20
CA ASN A 2 -13.27 4.95 -20.23
C ASN A 2 -13.62 5.80 -18.99
N LYS A 3 -14.42 6.84 -19.19
CA LYS A 3 -14.68 7.98 -18.29
C LYS A 3 -15.70 7.73 -17.16
N ASP A 4 -16.11 6.48 -16.91
CA ASP A 4 -17.23 6.18 -15.99
C ASP A 4 -16.81 5.76 -14.57
N TRP A 5 -15.64 6.19 -14.10
CA TRP A 5 -14.95 5.58 -12.95
C TRP A 5 -15.37 6.07 -11.55
N PHE A 6 -16.29 7.03 -11.41
CA PHE A 6 -16.64 7.55 -10.08
C PHE A 6 -18.16 7.78 -9.91
N ILE A 7 -18.92 6.69 -9.83
CA ILE A 7 -20.27 6.76 -9.25
C ILE A 7 -20.16 6.44 -7.77
N LEU A 8 -19.96 7.46 -6.94
CA LEU A 8 -20.01 7.33 -5.48
C LEU A 8 -20.83 8.46 -4.88
N SER A 9 -21.64 8.11 -3.88
CA SER A 9 -22.36 9.06 -3.04
C SER A 9 -21.37 9.92 -2.25
N VAL A 10 -21.70 11.21 -2.14
CA VAL A 10 -20.89 12.23 -1.46
C VAL A 10 -20.56 11.84 -0.02
N GLU A 11 -21.49 11.16 0.67
CA GLU A 11 -21.31 10.68 2.04
C GLU A 11 -20.26 9.56 2.15
N LYS A 12 -20.27 8.60 1.22
CA LYS A 12 -19.30 7.50 1.21
C LYS A 12 -17.90 7.98 0.84
N ILE A 13 -17.79 8.96 -0.06
CA ILE A 13 -16.52 9.61 -0.40
C ILE A 13 -15.94 10.33 0.82
N SER A 14 -16.77 11.10 1.54
CA SER A 14 -16.36 11.79 2.77
C SER A 14 -15.85 10.81 3.83
N SER A 15 -16.55 9.69 4.05
CA SER A 15 -16.09 8.61 4.93
C SER A 15 -14.75 8.02 4.49
N LEU A 16 -14.56 7.81 3.17
CA LEU A 16 -13.31 7.27 2.62
C LEU A 16 -12.12 8.22 2.83
N ILE A 17 -12.33 9.53 2.64
CA ILE A 17 -11.31 10.56 2.87
C ILE A 17 -10.89 10.54 4.34
N ASN A 18 -11.85 10.54 5.27
CA ASN A 18 -11.56 10.47 6.71
C ASN A 18 -10.80 9.21 7.08
N TYR A 19 -11.16 8.06 6.50
CA TYR A 19 -10.44 6.81 6.70
C TYR A 19 -8.97 6.88 6.24
N TYR A 20 -8.70 7.42 5.04
CA TYR A 20 -7.32 7.55 4.55
C TYR A 20 -6.50 8.58 5.33
N ILE A 21 -7.13 9.67 5.81
CA ILE A 21 -6.48 10.63 6.71
C ILE A 21 -6.10 9.94 8.03
N PHE A 22 -7.01 9.16 8.61
CA PHE A 22 -6.72 8.39 9.82
C PHE A 22 -5.57 7.40 9.60
N LEU A 23 -5.60 6.63 8.51
CA LEU A 23 -4.51 5.72 8.14
C LEU A 23 -3.19 6.45 7.90
N PHE A 24 -3.22 7.66 7.33
CA PHE A 24 -2.03 8.48 7.15
C PHE A 24 -1.40 8.84 8.49
N PHE A 25 -2.19 9.29 9.47
CA PHE A 25 -1.70 9.59 10.82
C PHE A 25 -1.13 8.35 11.51
N VAL A 26 -1.83 7.21 11.44
CA VAL A 26 -1.33 5.93 11.98
C VAL A 26 0.00 5.56 11.34
N GLY A 27 0.09 5.62 10.01
CA GLY A 27 1.33 5.32 9.29
C GLY A 27 2.48 6.27 9.64
N LEU A 28 2.17 7.56 9.86
CA LEU A 28 3.14 8.58 10.27
C LEU A 28 3.68 8.27 11.68
N VAL A 29 2.81 7.96 12.63
CA VAL A 29 3.21 7.55 13.99
C VAL A 29 4.10 6.31 13.95
N LEU A 30 3.71 5.26 13.22
CA LEU A 30 4.53 4.04 13.09
C LEU A 30 5.90 4.33 12.47
N SER A 31 5.94 5.15 11.41
CA SER A 31 7.19 5.54 10.76
C SER A 31 8.09 6.34 11.72
N LEU A 32 7.52 7.27 12.49
CA LEU A 32 8.26 8.05 13.49
C LEU A 32 8.77 7.16 14.62
N THR A 33 7.99 6.20 15.10
CA THR A 33 8.47 5.27 16.14
C THR A 33 9.64 4.43 15.67
N ALA A 34 9.66 4.01 14.39
CA ALA A 34 10.78 3.28 13.81
C ALA A 34 12.04 4.14 13.65
N LEU A 35 11.89 5.45 13.37
CA LEU A 35 13.01 6.39 13.31
C LEU A 35 13.53 6.74 14.72
N LEU A 36 12.63 7.00 15.67
CA LEU A 36 13.00 7.34 17.05
C LEU A 36 13.59 6.15 17.82
N TYR A 37 13.35 4.92 17.36
CA TYR A 37 14.01 3.73 17.87
C TYR A 37 15.54 3.88 17.86
N GLU A 38 16.09 4.48 16.80
CA GLU A 38 17.52 4.76 16.66
C GLU A 38 18.02 5.73 17.73
N SER A 39 17.23 6.75 18.05
CA SER A 39 17.70 7.92 18.80
C SER A 39 17.46 7.84 20.31
N TYR A 40 16.47 7.04 20.78
CA TYR A 40 16.05 7.04 22.19
C TYR A 40 16.00 5.66 22.86
N PHE A 41 15.90 4.56 22.11
CA PHE A 41 15.63 3.23 22.67
C PHE A 41 16.84 2.30 22.70
N HIS A 42 17.89 2.67 23.45
CA HIS A 42 18.87 1.68 23.93
C HIS A 42 18.31 0.77 25.05
N CYS A 43 17.10 1.08 25.58
CA CYS A 43 16.55 0.43 26.77
C CYS A 43 15.66 -0.81 26.45
N PHE A 44 15.07 -0.90 25.25
CA PHE A 44 14.31 -2.07 24.82
C PHE A 44 15.11 -2.89 23.78
N ARG A 45 15.32 -4.19 24.04
CA ARG A 45 15.95 -5.13 23.09
C ARG A 45 15.01 -5.45 21.91
N VAL A 46 14.62 -4.46 21.11
CA VAL A 46 13.88 -4.74 19.87
C VAL A 46 14.88 -5.18 18.81
N THR A 47 14.61 -6.26 18.09
CA THR A 47 15.46 -6.66 16.98
C THR A 47 15.32 -5.66 15.84
N ILE A 48 16.42 -5.32 15.15
CA ILE A 48 16.43 -4.42 13.97
C ILE A 48 15.40 -4.85 12.91
N SER A 49 15.17 -6.16 12.78
CA SER A 49 14.16 -6.72 11.89
C SER A 49 12.71 -6.37 12.28
N LEU A 50 12.41 -6.13 13.56
CA LEU A 50 11.07 -5.79 14.02
C LEU A 50 10.82 -4.29 13.83
N ALA A 51 11.84 -3.47 14.12
CA ALA A 51 11.82 -2.04 13.80
C ALA A 51 11.64 -1.78 12.29
N SER A 52 12.30 -2.56 11.42
CA SER A 52 12.15 -2.42 9.97
C SER A 52 10.78 -2.84 9.43
N ILE A 53 10.11 -3.81 10.08
CA ILE A 53 8.73 -4.21 9.74
C ILE A 53 7.76 -3.10 10.15
N VAL A 54 7.87 -2.61 11.39
CA VAL A 54 7.01 -1.54 11.91
C VAL A 54 7.17 -0.26 11.09
N GLY A 55 8.41 0.13 10.79
CA GLY A 55 8.71 1.26 9.92
C GLY A 55 8.21 1.04 8.50
N GLY A 56 8.42 -0.14 7.93
CA GLY A 56 7.93 -0.50 6.59
C GLY A 56 6.41 -0.43 6.47
N PHE A 57 5.67 -0.92 7.47
CA PHE A 57 4.22 -0.79 7.51
C PHE A 57 3.78 0.65 7.60
N GLY A 58 4.44 1.43 8.46
CA GLY A 58 4.18 2.86 8.59
C GLY A 58 4.33 3.58 7.26
N THR A 59 5.46 3.40 6.58
CA THR A 59 5.74 4.10 5.33
C THR A 59 4.91 3.59 4.15
N ALA A 60 4.58 2.29 4.12
CA ALA A 60 3.66 1.73 3.12
C ALA A 60 2.25 2.30 3.27
N LEU A 61 1.75 2.45 4.51
CA LEU A 61 0.47 3.08 4.79
C LEU A 61 0.47 4.55 4.37
N VAL A 62 1.53 5.30 4.68
CA VAL A 62 1.69 6.70 4.25
C VAL A 62 1.68 6.82 2.73
N GLY A 63 2.49 6.00 2.03
CA GLY A 63 2.56 6.00 0.57
C GLY A 63 1.22 5.67 -0.08
N SER A 64 0.54 4.63 0.43
CA SER A 64 -0.81 4.25 0.02
C SER A 64 -1.80 5.41 0.22
N SER A 65 -1.89 5.97 1.42
CA SER A 65 -2.83 7.05 1.73
C SER A 65 -2.63 8.29 0.85
N ILE A 66 -1.38 8.71 0.59
CA ILE A 66 -1.09 9.85 -0.31
C ILE A 66 -1.63 9.59 -1.71
N PHE A 67 -1.35 8.40 -2.27
CA PHE A 67 -1.78 8.04 -3.62
C PHE A 67 -3.31 8.04 -3.76
N TYR A 68 -4.01 7.54 -2.75
CA TYR A 68 -5.48 7.45 -2.76
C TYR A 68 -6.15 8.79 -2.52
N LEU A 69 -5.70 9.56 -1.53
CA LEU A 69 -6.14 10.94 -1.37
C LEU A 69 -5.94 11.70 -2.68
N ARG A 70 -4.83 11.45 -3.39
CA ARG A 70 -4.57 12.02 -4.71
C ARG A 70 -5.61 11.66 -5.76
N LYS A 71 -5.98 10.39 -5.87
CA LYS A 71 -7.00 9.94 -6.82
C LYS A 71 -8.37 10.52 -6.48
N ILE A 72 -8.74 10.50 -5.19
CA ILE A 72 -10.06 10.98 -4.73
C ILE A 72 -10.18 12.48 -4.95
N TYR A 73 -9.21 13.30 -4.53
CA TYR A 73 -9.33 14.75 -4.68
C TYR A 73 -9.39 15.17 -6.16
N LYS A 74 -8.62 14.51 -7.05
CA LYS A 74 -8.65 14.81 -8.49
C LYS A 74 -10.01 14.48 -9.09
N ALA A 75 -10.59 13.33 -8.71
CA ALA A 75 -11.93 12.95 -9.14
C ALA A 75 -13.00 13.95 -8.66
N SER A 76 -12.86 14.49 -7.44
CA SER A 76 -13.77 15.52 -6.90
C SER A 76 -13.70 16.82 -7.68
N ILE A 77 -12.49 17.28 -8.01
CA ILE A 77 -12.27 18.54 -8.73
C ILE A 77 -12.81 18.46 -10.17
N ASN A 78 -12.64 17.32 -10.83
CA ASN A 78 -13.08 17.13 -12.22
C ASN A 78 -14.61 16.93 -12.36
N LYS A 79 -15.38 16.97 -11.26
CA LYS A 79 -16.84 16.75 -11.25
C LYS A 79 -17.26 15.43 -11.94
N GLU A 80 -16.39 14.42 -11.91
CA GLU A 80 -16.68 13.09 -12.46
C GLU A 80 -17.64 12.28 -11.56
N MET A 81 -18.08 12.87 -10.45
CA MET A 81 -18.92 12.25 -9.44
C MET A 81 -20.40 12.35 -9.81
N ARG A 82 -20.99 11.24 -10.24
CA ARG A 82 -22.45 11.11 -10.45
C ARG A 82 -23.07 10.35 -9.28
N GLN A 83 -24.24 10.79 -8.82
CA GLN A 83 -25.02 10.03 -7.84
C GLN A 83 -25.60 8.78 -8.52
N PRO A 84 -25.57 7.60 -7.85
CA PRO A 84 -26.15 6.39 -8.39
C PRO A 84 -27.67 6.55 -8.48
N SER A 85 -28.21 6.42 -9.69
CA SER A 85 -29.65 6.50 -9.99
C SER A 85 -30.31 5.12 -10.08
N ASN A 86 -29.54 4.08 -10.44
CA ASN A 86 -30.02 2.71 -10.66
C ASN A 86 -29.48 1.69 -9.65
N GLU A 87 -30.16 0.55 -9.51
CA GLU A 87 -29.70 -0.55 -8.62
C GLU A 87 -28.36 -1.15 -9.05
N ASP A 88 -28.11 -1.29 -10.36
CA ASP A 88 -26.80 -1.72 -10.89
C ASP A 88 -25.67 -0.74 -10.54
N GLU A 89 -25.98 0.56 -10.49
CA GLU A 89 -25.03 1.59 -10.10
C GLU A 89 -24.72 1.54 -8.59
N LYS A 90 -25.69 1.15 -7.76
CA LYS A 90 -25.48 0.91 -6.31
C LYS A 90 -24.59 -0.30 -6.06
N ILE A 91 -24.75 -1.38 -6.83
CA ILE A 91 -23.87 -2.57 -6.74
C ILE A 91 -22.44 -2.18 -7.15
N ARG A 92 -22.30 -1.39 -8.23
CA ARG A 92 -20.99 -0.90 -8.68
C ARG A 92 -20.32 0.03 -7.65
N GLU A 93 -21.11 0.87 -6.97
CA GLU A 93 -20.63 1.71 -5.86
C GLU A 93 -20.08 0.86 -4.70
N LEU A 94 -20.77 -0.21 -4.32
CA LEU A 94 -20.33 -1.11 -3.25
C LEU A 94 -19.00 -1.82 -3.61
N GLY A 95 -18.87 -2.28 -4.86
CA GLY A 95 -17.64 -2.87 -5.38
C GLY A 95 -16.47 -1.88 -5.31
N MET A 96 -16.69 -0.64 -5.73
CA MET A 96 -15.69 0.42 -5.65
C MET A 96 -15.30 0.77 -4.22
N TYR A 97 -16.26 0.86 -3.31
CA TYR A 97 -16.00 1.13 -1.90
C TYR A 97 -15.13 0.03 -1.27
N THR A 98 -15.49 -1.23 -1.52
CA THR A 98 -14.74 -2.41 -1.04
C THR A 98 -13.33 -2.43 -1.61
N TYR A 99 -13.17 -2.08 -2.89
CA TYR A 99 -11.89 -2.01 -3.56
C TYR A 99 -10.94 -0.98 -2.93
N PHE A 100 -11.43 0.22 -2.63
CA PHE A 100 -10.62 1.23 -1.93
C PHE A 100 -10.30 0.80 -0.49
N TYR A 101 -11.25 0.19 0.22
CA TYR A 101 -11.03 -0.27 1.60
C TYR A 101 -9.99 -1.39 1.71
N ALA A 102 -9.96 -2.33 0.76
CA ALA A 102 -9.01 -3.45 0.75
C ALA A 102 -7.58 -3.04 0.34
N ARG A 103 -7.40 -1.92 -0.36
CA ARG A 103 -6.11 -1.47 -0.91
C ARG A 103 -4.99 -1.25 0.13
N PRO A 104 -5.23 -0.62 1.28
CA PRO A 104 -4.25 -0.55 2.37
C PRO A 104 -3.76 -1.92 2.86
N MET A 105 -4.60 -2.97 2.83
CA MET A 105 -4.18 -4.32 3.20
C MET A 105 -3.15 -4.87 2.22
N PHE A 106 -3.33 -4.63 0.91
CA PHE A 106 -2.34 -5.01 -0.10
C PHE A 106 -1.03 -4.23 0.05
N ALA A 107 -1.09 -2.94 0.42
CA ALA A 107 0.12 -2.15 0.70
C ALA A 107 0.95 -2.75 1.85
N ILE A 108 0.30 -3.19 2.93
CA ILE A 108 0.96 -3.90 4.05
C ILE A 108 1.55 -5.24 3.55
N GLY A 109 0.79 -5.99 2.76
CA GLY A 109 1.26 -7.25 2.17
C GLY A 109 2.51 -7.07 1.31
N PHE A 110 2.55 -6.04 0.46
CA PHE A 110 3.75 -5.74 -0.33
C PHE A 110 4.93 -5.29 0.52
N SER A 111 4.70 -4.53 1.60
CA SER A 111 5.76 -4.18 2.54
C SER A 111 6.39 -5.41 3.21
N LEU A 112 5.58 -6.41 3.60
CA LEU A 112 6.10 -7.69 4.08
C LEU A 112 6.96 -8.40 3.04
N LEU A 113 6.51 -8.45 1.78
CA LEU A 113 7.27 -9.06 0.70
C LEU A 113 8.60 -8.35 0.47
N ILE A 114 8.64 -7.02 0.53
CA ILE A 114 9.88 -6.23 0.46
C ILE A 114 10.82 -6.59 1.62
N HIS A 115 10.31 -6.62 2.85
CA HIS A 115 11.12 -6.97 4.02
C HIS A 115 11.72 -8.39 3.91
N ILE A 116 10.92 -9.37 3.51
CA ILE A 116 11.39 -10.75 3.28
C ILE A 116 12.42 -10.80 2.16
N SER A 117 12.18 -10.09 1.05
CA SER A 117 13.08 -10.05 -0.11
C SER A 117 14.43 -9.45 0.25
N LEU A 118 14.44 -8.35 1.00
CA LEU A 118 15.68 -7.72 1.50
C LEU A 118 16.42 -8.66 2.46
N LYS A 119 15.72 -9.25 3.43
CA LYS A 119 16.34 -10.18 4.39
C LYS A 119 16.93 -11.40 3.67
N SER A 120 16.21 -11.96 2.71
CA SER A 120 16.68 -13.07 1.87
C SER A 120 17.90 -12.68 1.05
N GLY A 121 17.87 -11.50 0.40
CA GLY A 121 18.98 -10.98 -0.39
C GLY A 121 20.27 -10.84 0.42
N VAL A 122 20.18 -10.28 1.63
CA VAL A 122 21.36 -10.16 2.50
C VAL A 122 21.84 -11.54 2.96
N ASN A 123 20.94 -12.46 3.31
CA ASN A 123 21.31 -13.82 3.73
C ASN A 123 21.98 -14.65 2.61
N ILE A 124 21.62 -14.43 1.34
CA ILE A 124 22.23 -15.10 0.18
C ILE A 124 23.66 -14.58 -0.06
N VAL A 125 23.90 -13.28 0.15
CA VAL A 125 25.18 -12.63 -0.16
C VAL A 125 26.20 -12.76 1.00
N THR A 126 25.73 -12.94 2.24
CA THR A 126 26.61 -12.91 3.42
C THR A 126 26.97 -14.32 3.89
N VAL A 127 28.26 -14.64 3.97
CA VAL A 127 28.79 -15.98 4.33
C VAL A 127 28.82 -16.24 5.85
N LYS A 128 28.59 -15.22 6.69
CA LYS A 128 28.50 -15.32 8.16
C LYS A 128 27.18 -14.72 8.67
N GLU A 129 26.74 -15.17 9.85
CA GLU A 129 25.51 -14.73 10.54
C GLU A 129 25.30 -13.22 10.37
N THR A 130 24.24 -12.87 9.64
CA THR A 130 23.96 -11.52 9.21
C THR A 130 23.53 -10.67 10.41
N GLN A 131 24.43 -9.86 10.94
CA GLN A 131 24.03 -8.74 11.78
C GLN A 131 23.43 -7.67 10.85
N LEU A 132 22.10 -7.57 10.87
CA LEU A 132 21.39 -6.52 10.14
C LEU A 132 21.83 -5.16 10.69
N GLU A 133 22.34 -4.28 9.84
CA GLU A 133 22.68 -2.91 10.25
C GLU A 133 21.46 -1.99 10.19
N ILE A 134 21.55 -0.84 10.89
CA ILE A 134 20.52 0.20 10.92
C ILE A 134 20.13 0.70 9.51
N GLY A 135 21.07 0.71 8.55
CA GLY A 135 20.77 1.04 7.16
C GLY A 135 19.68 0.17 6.52
N PHE A 136 19.49 -1.06 7.02
CA PHE A 136 18.41 -1.94 6.58
C PHE A 136 17.02 -1.39 6.91
N ILE A 137 16.86 -0.70 8.04
CA ILE A 137 15.59 -0.11 8.45
C ILE A 137 15.19 0.97 7.44
N TYR A 138 16.09 1.90 7.11
CA TYR A 138 15.79 2.96 6.15
C TYR A 138 15.52 2.44 4.75
N LEU A 139 16.29 1.45 4.29
CA LEU A 139 16.09 0.85 2.98
C LEU A 139 14.72 0.15 2.90
N SER A 140 14.37 -0.62 3.94
CA SER A 140 13.06 -1.28 4.04
C SER A 140 11.92 -0.25 4.06
N MET A 141 12.05 0.81 4.85
CA MET A 141 11.07 1.91 4.94
C MET A 141 10.89 2.62 3.60
N PHE A 142 11.98 2.95 2.91
CA PHE A 142 11.96 3.61 1.61
C PHE A 142 11.28 2.74 0.56
N LEU A 143 11.69 1.47 0.41
CA LEU A 143 11.09 0.57 -0.57
C LEU A 143 9.63 0.24 -0.25
N SER A 144 9.29 0.12 1.03
CA SER A 144 7.90 -0.07 1.48
C SER A 144 7.01 1.12 1.14
N PHE A 145 7.53 2.35 1.19
CA PHE A 145 6.80 3.54 0.73
C PHE A 145 6.41 3.43 -0.74
N PHE A 146 7.35 3.10 -1.63
CA PHE A 146 7.07 2.94 -3.06
C PHE A 146 6.12 1.78 -3.32
N ALA A 147 6.32 0.65 -2.63
CA ALA A 147 5.43 -0.49 -2.73
C ALA A 147 3.99 -0.13 -2.29
N GLY A 148 3.84 0.64 -1.21
CA GLY A 148 2.54 1.13 -0.75
C GLY A 148 1.91 2.13 -1.72
N PHE A 149 2.69 3.07 -2.24
CA PHE A 149 2.25 4.07 -3.22
C PHE A 149 1.81 3.43 -4.54
N ALA A 150 2.56 2.45 -5.04
CA ALA A 150 2.29 1.76 -6.30
C ALA A 150 1.40 0.51 -6.14
N SER A 151 1.04 0.11 -4.90
CA SER A 151 0.29 -1.11 -4.58
C SER A 151 -0.91 -1.34 -5.49
N GLY A 152 -1.64 -0.26 -5.75
CA GLY A 152 -2.80 -0.21 -6.60
C GLY A 152 -2.56 -0.53 -8.07
N ASP A 153 -1.46 -0.02 -8.61
CA ASP A 153 -1.12 -0.17 -10.02
C ASP A 153 -0.36 -1.49 -10.23
N ILE A 154 0.41 -1.94 -9.23
CA ILE A 154 1.04 -3.27 -9.17
C ILE A 154 -0.05 -4.35 -9.23
N LEU A 155 -1.12 -4.22 -8.45
CA LEU A 155 -2.21 -5.20 -8.45
C LEU A 155 -2.86 -5.32 -9.84
N THR A 156 -3.21 -4.19 -10.46
CA THR A 156 -3.76 -4.17 -11.83
C THR A 156 -2.78 -4.74 -12.86
N TYR A 157 -1.49 -4.44 -12.70
CA TYR A 157 -0.44 -4.97 -13.58
C TYR A 157 -0.34 -6.49 -13.48
N ILE A 158 -0.33 -7.04 -12.26
CA ILE A 158 -0.28 -8.49 -12.02
C ILE A 158 -1.51 -9.17 -12.63
N GLU A 159 -2.70 -8.63 -12.42
CA GLU A 159 -3.94 -9.17 -12.98
C GLU A 159 -3.90 -9.22 -14.51
N THR A 160 -3.51 -8.12 -15.14
CA THR A 160 -3.44 -8.01 -16.60
C THR A 160 -2.41 -8.97 -17.17
N LYS A 161 -1.19 -9.00 -16.60
CA LYS A 161 -0.11 -9.87 -17.08
C LYS A 161 -0.38 -11.35 -16.84
N SER A 162 -1.00 -11.69 -15.71
CA SER A 162 -1.40 -13.07 -15.40
C SER A 162 -2.43 -13.58 -16.41
N SER A 163 -3.41 -12.76 -16.77
CA SER A 163 -4.41 -13.11 -17.78
C SER A 163 -3.79 -13.30 -19.17
N GLU A 164 -2.88 -12.41 -19.59
CA GLU A 164 -2.13 -12.53 -20.84
C GLU A 164 -1.28 -13.81 -20.89
N TRP A 165 -0.62 -14.16 -19.79
CA TRP A 165 0.20 -15.37 -19.69
C TRP A 165 -0.65 -16.63 -19.75
N ALA A 166 -1.72 -16.70 -18.95
CA ALA A 166 -2.63 -17.84 -18.95
C ALA A 166 -3.20 -18.11 -20.35
N THR A 167 -3.70 -17.07 -21.02
CA THR A 167 -4.25 -17.20 -22.38
C THR A 167 -3.21 -17.61 -23.42
N LYS A 168 -1.95 -17.17 -23.30
CA LYS A 168 -0.86 -17.63 -24.18
C LYS A 168 -0.48 -19.08 -23.94
N THR A 169 -0.42 -19.54 -22.69
CA THR A 169 -0.06 -20.92 -22.35
C THR A 169 -1.15 -21.90 -22.79
N PHE A 170 -2.43 -21.57 -22.60
CA PHE A 170 -3.54 -22.43 -23.00
C PHE A 170 -3.90 -22.36 -24.49
N LYS A 171 -3.44 -21.36 -25.25
CA LYS A 171 -3.56 -21.36 -26.73
C LYS A 171 -2.46 -22.15 -27.45
N ASN A 172 -1.36 -22.47 -26.75
CA ASN A 172 -0.22 -23.20 -27.28
C ASN A 172 -0.13 -24.65 -26.73
N SER A 173 -1.18 -25.15 -26.08
CA SER A 173 -1.41 -26.58 -25.77
C SER A 173 -2.62 -27.07 -26.56
#